data_AF-A0A2R2MJB0-F1
#
_entry.id   AF-A0A2R2MJB0-F1
#
_cell.length_a   1.000
_cell.length_b   1.000
_cell.length_c   1.000
_cell.angle_alpha   90.00
_cell.angle_beta   90.00
_cell.angle_gamma   90.00
#
_symmetry.space_group_name_H-M   'P 1'
#
loop_
_entity.id
_entity.type
_entity.pdbx_description
1 polymer ?
#
loop_
_entity_poly.entity_id
_entity_poly.type
_entity_poly.pdbx_seq_one_letter_code
_entity_poly.pdbx_strand_id
1 'polypeptide(L)'
;MPTMCAVYGCSNKHGANKENNRSYYRLSKVIANQGDRTKELSLARRVKWLANIGRADIKESSYKHIRVCSDHFMDKPAALYDHLNPDWAPTVNMGRTSPSDSMLSGSASDRYTRSVQRSVKRKRQDAAETLLSLQSAPELDTPEDPQEDPQEDLHEDPLPAETGTACQTDDDMKLYDAKDAEIYRLRKENEELKQINEKRTFDMAFLKMMMCWLDITLGCKITIFSSVYLITLNQILLFNAKVY
;
A
#
# COMPACT_ATOMS: atom_id res chain seq x y z
N MET A 1 -20.63 -3.30 -13.33
CA MET A 1 -19.23 -3.72 -13.12
C MET A 1 -18.68 -3.01 -11.89
N PRO A 2 -18.21 -3.71 -10.85
CA PRO A 2 -17.65 -3.07 -9.67
C PRO A 2 -16.42 -2.25 -10.05
N THR A 3 -16.41 -0.97 -9.70
CA THR A 3 -15.25 -0.09 -9.93
C THR A 3 -14.58 0.19 -8.60
N MET A 4 -13.27 -0.07 -8.52
CA MET A 4 -12.49 0.22 -7.32
C MET A 4 -12.15 1.70 -7.23
N CYS A 5 -11.94 2.20 -6.02
CA CYS A 5 -11.38 3.52 -5.82
C CYS A 5 -9.97 3.60 -6.44
N ALA A 6 -9.66 4.73 -7.06
CA ALA A 6 -8.38 4.96 -7.72
C ALA A 6 -7.26 5.34 -6.75
N VAL A 7 -7.58 5.77 -5.53
CA VAL A 7 -6.60 6.18 -4.52
C VAL A 7 -5.76 4.98 -4.06
N TYR A 8 -4.47 5.21 -3.84
CA TYR A 8 -3.53 4.18 -3.41
C TYR A 8 -3.96 3.56 -2.06
N GLY A 9 -3.87 2.24 -1.92
CA GLY A 9 -4.25 1.54 -0.69
C GLY A 9 -5.75 1.49 -0.38
N CYS A 10 -6.61 2.17 -1.15
CA CYS A 10 -8.05 2.17 -0.92
C CYS A 10 -8.70 0.89 -1.46
N SER A 11 -9.33 0.12 -0.57
CA SER A 11 -10.01 -1.15 -0.90
C SER A 11 -11.51 -0.99 -1.18
N ASN A 12 -12.02 0.25 -1.15
CA ASN A 12 -13.43 0.57 -1.40
C ASN A 12 -13.82 0.24 -2.85
N LYS A 13 -14.90 -0.53 -3.02
CA LYS A 13 -15.45 -0.96 -4.32
C LYS A 13 -16.89 -0.51 -4.51
N HIS A 14 -17.15 0.18 -5.61
CA HIS A 14 -18.49 0.60 -6.00
C HIS A 14 -19.35 -0.62 -6.34
N GLY A 15 -20.51 -0.76 -5.70
CA GLY A 15 -21.49 -1.81 -5.98
C GLY A 15 -21.13 -3.20 -5.44
N ALA A 16 -20.14 -3.33 -4.55
CA ALA A 16 -19.79 -4.61 -3.92
C ALA A 16 -20.66 -4.94 -2.68
N ASN A 17 -21.17 -3.92 -1.98
CA ASN A 17 -22.11 -4.09 -0.87
C ASN A 17 -23.17 -2.97 -0.95
N LYS A 18 -24.45 -3.34 -0.92
CA LYS A 18 -25.59 -2.41 -1.00
C LYS A 18 -25.67 -1.48 0.22
N GLU A 19 -25.03 -1.88 1.32
CA GLU A 19 -25.00 -1.16 2.60
C GLU A 19 -23.91 -0.08 2.69
N ASN A 20 -22.95 -0.09 1.76
CA ASN A 20 -21.91 0.94 1.74
C ASN A 20 -22.46 2.22 1.10
N ASN A 21 -22.98 3.14 1.92
CA ASN A 21 -23.48 4.47 1.53
C ASN A 21 -22.38 5.45 1.08
N ARG A 22 -21.36 4.97 0.36
CA ARG A 22 -20.28 5.82 -0.16
C ARG A 22 -20.62 6.33 -1.55
N SER A 23 -20.54 7.63 -1.73
CA SER A 23 -20.56 8.25 -3.06
C SER A 23 -19.22 8.04 -3.77
N TYR A 24 -19.29 7.85 -5.09
CA TYR A 24 -18.11 7.70 -5.95
C TYR A 24 -18.09 8.81 -7.00
N TYR A 25 -17.05 9.63 -6.95
CA TYR A 25 -16.89 10.79 -7.81
C TYR A 25 -15.98 10.47 -8.98
N ARG A 26 -16.34 10.96 -10.17
CA ARG A 26 -15.54 10.77 -11.39
C ARG A 26 -14.37 11.73 -11.39
N LEU A 27 -13.25 11.31 -11.99
CA LEU A 27 -12.17 12.23 -12.33
C LEU A 27 -12.73 13.44 -13.09
N SER A 28 -12.29 14.65 -12.72
CA SER A 28 -12.82 15.88 -13.30
C SER A 28 -12.67 15.89 -14.82
N LYS A 29 -13.73 16.30 -15.52
CA LYS A 29 -13.73 16.41 -16.98
C LYS A 29 -13.19 17.79 -17.40
N VAL A 30 -12.30 17.84 -18.39
CA VAL A 30 -11.93 19.10 -19.05
C VAL A 30 -13.11 19.55 -19.92
N ILE A 31 -13.62 20.75 -19.65
CA ILE A 31 -14.78 21.33 -20.31
C ILE A 31 -14.27 22.38 -21.30
N ALA A 32 -14.18 22.03 -22.58
CA ALA A 32 -13.65 22.93 -23.62
C ALA A 32 -14.72 23.84 -24.26
N ASN A 33 -16.01 23.58 -24.01
CA ASN A 33 -17.13 24.24 -24.70
C ASN A 33 -17.79 25.38 -23.91
N GLN A 34 -17.30 25.73 -22.72
CA GLN A 34 -17.88 26.76 -21.84
C GLN A 34 -16.94 27.97 -21.65
N GLY A 35 -16.11 28.26 -22.66
CA GLY A 35 -15.12 29.33 -22.63
C GLY A 35 -13.78 28.95 -21.98
N ASP A 36 -12.77 29.80 -22.20
CA ASP A 36 -11.37 29.53 -21.85
C ASP A 36 -11.16 29.40 -20.34
N ARG A 37 -11.76 30.29 -19.54
CA ARG A 37 -11.67 30.24 -18.08
C ARG A 37 -12.14 28.89 -17.51
N THR A 38 -13.25 28.36 -18.02
CA THR A 38 -13.79 27.07 -17.58
C THR A 38 -12.88 25.92 -17.99
N LYS A 39 -12.32 25.98 -19.20
CA LYS A 39 -11.36 25.01 -19.72
C LYS A 39 -10.10 24.98 -18.86
N GLU A 40 -9.54 26.14 -18.53
CA GLU A 40 -8.37 26.28 -17.67
C GLU A 40 -8.61 25.73 -16.26
N LEU A 41 -9.71 26.13 -15.61
CA LEU A 41 -10.05 25.65 -14.27
C LEU A 41 -10.28 24.15 -14.25
N SER A 42 -10.99 23.60 -15.25
CA SER A 42 -11.27 22.17 -15.31
C SER A 42 -10.02 21.32 -15.60
N LEU A 43 -9.10 21.85 -16.41
CA LEU A 43 -7.77 21.28 -16.62
C LEU A 43 -6.95 21.32 -15.34
N ALA A 44 -6.83 22.47 -14.69
CA ALA A 44 -6.11 22.63 -13.43
C ALA A 44 -6.65 21.67 -12.36
N ARG A 45 -7.97 21.55 -12.25
CA ARG A 45 -8.60 20.61 -11.31
C ARG A 45 -8.22 19.17 -11.63
N ARG A 46 -8.23 18.77 -12.90
CA ARG A 46 -7.86 17.41 -13.32
C ARG A 46 -6.41 17.10 -13.01
N VAL A 47 -5.51 18.03 -13.34
CA VAL A 47 -4.09 17.92 -13.03
C VAL A 47 -3.89 17.76 -11.53
N LYS A 48 -4.58 18.57 -10.71
CA LYS A 48 -4.53 18.46 -9.24
C LYS A 48 -5.03 17.11 -8.73
N TRP A 49 -6.15 16.60 -9.25
CA TRP A 49 -6.65 15.26 -8.92
C TRP A 49 -5.64 14.17 -9.25
N LEU A 50 -5.06 14.19 -10.45
CA LEU A 50 -4.09 13.19 -10.89
C LEU A 50 -2.80 13.27 -10.06
N ALA A 51 -2.33 14.47 -9.74
CA ALA A 51 -1.19 14.67 -8.84
C ALA A 51 -1.46 14.09 -7.45
N ASN A 52 -2.64 14.36 -6.89
CA ASN A 52 -3.02 13.88 -5.57
C ASN A 52 -3.24 12.36 -5.52
N ILE A 53 -3.72 11.73 -6.60
CA ILE A 53 -3.79 10.26 -6.73
C ILE A 53 -2.38 9.68 -6.95
N GLY A 54 -1.55 10.36 -7.75
CA GLY A 54 -0.13 10.08 -8.02
C GLY A 54 0.16 8.61 -8.25
N ARG A 55 -0.58 8.01 -9.18
CA ARG A 55 -0.41 6.65 -9.68
C ARG A 55 0.14 6.72 -11.09
N ALA A 56 1.24 6.03 -11.35
CA ALA A 56 1.91 6.03 -12.65
C ALA A 56 1.18 5.19 -13.71
N ASP A 57 0.32 4.26 -13.29
CA ASP A 57 -0.42 3.36 -14.18
C ASP A 57 -1.67 3.99 -14.82
N ILE A 58 -2.05 5.20 -14.37
CA ILE A 58 -3.20 5.94 -14.88
C ILE A 58 -2.86 6.59 -16.22
N LYS A 59 -3.51 6.11 -17.29
CA LYS A 59 -3.38 6.62 -18.66
C LYS A 59 -4.60 7.47 -19.04
N GLU A 60 -4.46 8.40 -19.98
CA GLU A 60 -5.58 9.25 -20.46
C GLU A 60 -6.79 8.41 -20.91
N SER A 61 -6.56 7.25 -21.54
CA SER A 61 -7.61 6.33 -21.97
C SER A 61 -8.46 5.77 -20.82
N SER A 62 -7.92 5.70 -19.61
CA SER A 62 -8.64 5.19 -18.44
C SER A 62 -9.42 6.26 -17.67
N TYR A 63 -9.26 7.55 -17.99
CA TYR A 63 -9.84 8.67 -17.23
C TYR A 63 -11.35 8.59 -17.03
N LYS A 64 -12.09 8.09 -18.03
CA LYS A 64 -13.55 7.91 -17.96
C LYS A 64 -13.97 6.92 -16.86
N HIS A 65 -13.10 5.97 -16.52
CA HIS A 65 -13.37 4.87 -15.60
C HIS A 65 -12.85 5.13 -14.18
N ILE A 66 -11.99 6.14 -14.01
CA ILE A 66 -11.43 6.51 -12.71
C ILE A 66 -12.51 7.06 -11.77
N ARG A 67 -12.58 6.50 -10.57
CA ARG A 67 -13.50 6.90 -9.50
C ARG A 67 -12.76 7.07 -8.18
N VAL A 68 -13.16 8.05 -7.38
CA VAL A 68 -12.66 8.29 -6.03
C VAL A 68 -13.85 8.25 -5.07
N CYS A 69 -13.75 7.54 -3.95
CA CYS A 69 -14.84 7.48 -2.96
C CYS A 69 -14.86 8.74 -2.09
N SER A 70 -15.99 8.95 -1.40
CA SER A 70 -16.24 10.09 -0.51
C SER A 70 -15.22 10.22 0.61
N ASP A 71 -14.68 9.11 1.13
CA ASP A 71 -13.67 9.07 2.20
C ASP A 71 -12.38 9.88 1.93
N HIS A 72 -12.16 10.34 0.69
CA HIS A 72 -11.00 11.15 0.29
C HIS A 72 -11.29 12.66 0.19
N PHE A 73 -12.51 13.05 0.53
CA PHE A 73 -12.99 14.41 0.68
C PHE A 73 -13.47 14.58 2.13
N MET A 74 -13.53 15.81 2.63
CA MET A 74 -14.13 16.06 3.94
C MET A 74 -15.65 15.85 3.88
N ASP A 75 -16.28 16.26 2.78
CA ASP A 75 -17.70 15.95 2.49
C ASP A 75 -17.87 15.48 1.03
N LYS A 76 -17.74 16.41 0.08
CA LYS A 76 -17.92 16.16 -1.35
C LYS A 76 -17.04 17.08 -2.17
N PRO A 77 -16.71 16.71 -3.42
CA PRO A 77 -15.91 17.57 -4.28
C PRO A 77 -16.57 18.94 -4.45
N ALA A 78 -15.80 20.00 -4.21
CA ALA A 78 -16.28 21.38 -4.32
C ALA A 78 -16.73 21.72 -5.77
N ALA A 79 -17.41 22.84 -5.95
CA ALA A 79 -17.78 23.34 -7.27
C ALA A 79 -16.53 23.66 -8.12
N LEU A 80 -16.64 23.65 -9.45
CA LEU A 80 -15.49 23.90 -10.33
C LEU A 80 -14.84 25.27 -10.09
N TYR A 81 -15.65 26.30 -9.90
CA TYR A 81 -15.18 27.67 -9.69
C TYR A 81 -14.68 27.94 -8.27
N ASP A 82 -15.05 27.10 -7.30
CA ASP A 82 -14.63 27.18 -5.91
C ASP A 82 -13.28 26.46 -5.72
N HIS A 83 -12.26 26.97 -6.40
CA HIS A 83 -10.93 26.37 -6.50
C HIS A 83 -10.05 26.54 -5.25
N LEU A 84 -10.45 27.44 -4.34
CA LEU A 84 -9.79 27.66 -3.05
C LEU A 84 -10.25 26.68 -1.97
N ASN A 85 -11.32 25.94 -2.25
CA ASN A 85 -11.86 24.96 -1.31
C ASN A 85 -10.91 23.77 -1.14
N PRO A 86 -10.64 23.31 0.09
CA PRO A 86 -9.79 22.13 0.33
C PRO A 86 -10.32 20.87 -0.37
N ASP A 87 -11.64 20.74 -0.53
CA ASP A 87 -12.30 19.63 -1.23
C ASP A 87 -12.39 19.82 -2.75
N TRP A 88 -11.69 20.82 -3.33
CA TRP A 88 -11.62 20.96 -4.79
C TRP A 88 -10.94 19.75 -5.45
N ALA A 89 -10.02 19.10 -4.74
CA ALA A 89 -9.37 17.85 -5.12
C ALA A 89 -9.30 16.88 -3.93
N PRO A 90 -9.22 15.56 -4.14
CA PRO A 90 -9.11 14.60 -3.05
C PRO A 90 -7.79 14.79 -2.32
N THR A 91 -7.84 15.01 -1.02
CA THR A 91 -6.66 15.29 -0.18
C THR A 91 -6.60 14.41 1.06
N VAL A 92 -7.73 13.82 1.46
CA VAL A 92 -7.85 13.03 2.69
C VAL A 92 -7.49 11.57 2.43
N ASN A 93 -6.76 10.94 3.34
CA ASN A 93 -6.45 9.51 3.32
C ASN A 93 -5.89 9.00 1.98
N MET A 94 -4.93 9.71 1.39
CA MET A 94 -4.41 9.39 0.04
C MET A 94 -3.53 8.13 -0.03
N GLY A 95 -3.38 7.42 1.10
CA GLY A 95 -2.74 6.10 1.18
C GLY A 95 -1.23 6.09 0.91
N ARG A 96 -0.60 7.26 0.76
CA ARG A 96 0.85 7.36 0.70
C ARG A 96 1.36 7.26 2.12
N THR A 97 2.13 6.21 2.38
CA THR A 97 2.88 6.11 3.62
C THR A 97 3.83 7.29 3.69
N SER A 98 3.81 8.02 4.80
CA SER A 98 4.98 8.81 5.19
C SER A 98 6.21 7.88 5.14
N PRO A 99 7.45 8.39 4.97
CA PRO A 99 8.65 7.54 5.01
C PRO A 99 8.72 6.64 6.26
N SER A 100 8.04 7.02 7.34
CA SER A 100 7.85 6.21 8.56
C SER A 100 6.79 5.10 8.45
N ASP A 101 5.77 5.23 7.60
CA ASP A 101 4.68 4.24 7.46
C ASP A 101 4.99 3.11 6.46
N SER A 102 6.06 3.21 5.67
CA SER A 102 6.38 2.18 4.66
C SER A 102 6.76 0.82 5.27
N MET A 103 7.02 0.77 6.58
CA MET A 103 7.19 -0.46 7.33
C MET A 103 5.88 -1.23 7.59
N LEU A 104 4.72 -0.59 7.42
CA LEU A 104 3.39 -1.18 7.71
C LEU A 104 2.66 -1.69 6.45
N SER A 105 3.19 -1.44 5.25
CA SER A 105 2.61 -1.96 4.01
C SER A 105 2.88 -3.45 3.88
N GLY A 106 1.87 -4.25 4.26
CA GLY A 106 1.83 -5.71 4.25
C GLY A 106 2.99 -6.40 3.55
N SER A 107 3.96 -6.85 4.35
CA SER A 107 5.17 -7.53 3.88
C SER A 107 4.80 -8.76 3.02
N ALA A 108 5.73 -9.24 2.19
CA ALA A 108 5.60 -10.56 1.56
C ALA A 108 5.25 -11.65 2.61
N SER A 109 5.72 -11.47 3.85
CA SER A 109 5.33 -12.26 5.02
C SER A 109 3.83 -12.20 5.32
N ASP A 110 3.20 -11.03 5.36
CA ASP A 110 1.76 -10.90 5.64
C ASP A 110 0.89 -11.49 4.54
N ARG A 111 1.37 -11.45 3.29
CA ARG A 111 0.70 -12.10 2.16
C ARG A 111 0.79 -13.63 2.29
N TYR A 112 1.97 -14.14 2.65
CA TYR A 112 2.20 -15.56 2.90
C TYR A 112 1.33 -16.07 4.05
N THR A 113 1.35 -15.39 5.20
CA THR A 113 0.54 -15.75 6.38
C THR A 113 -0.96 -15.81 6.06
N ARG A 114 -1.47 -14.84 5.30
CA ARG A 114 -2.87 -14.85 4.83
C ARG A 114 -3.18 -16.01 3.89
N SER A 115 -2.24 -16.40 3.04
CA SER A 115 -2.39 -17.57 2.16
C SER A 115 -2.48 -18.86 2.97
N VAL A 116 -1.56 -19.03 3.93
CA VAL A 116 -1.52 -20.19 4.84
C VAL A 116 -2.78 -20.27 5.69
N GLN A 117 -3.26 -19.17 6.24
CA GLN A 117 -4.50 -19.16 7.02
C GLN A 117 -5.71 -19.63 6.19
N ARG A 118 -5.78 -19.26 4.91
CA ARG A 118 -6.85 -19.73 4.01
C ARG A 118 -6.73 -21.22 3.70
N SER A 119 -5.52 -21.75 3.50
CA SER A 119 -5.33 -23.18 3.24
C SER A 119 -5.65 -24.02 4.46
N VAL A 120 -5.25 -23.58 5.66
CA VAL A 120 -5.60 -24.23 6.93
C VAL A 120 -7.11 -24.24 7.15
N LYS A 121 -7.79 -23.12 6.88
CA LYS A 121 -9.25 -23.05 7.00
C LYS A 121 -9.95 -24.04 6.06
N ARG A 122 -9.51 -24.15 4.80
CA ARG A 122 -10.04 -25.14 3.85
C ARG A 122 -9.85 -26.57 4.34
N LYS A 123 -8.61 -26.93 4.74
CA LYS A 123 -8.33 -28.27 5.29
C LYS A 123 -9.20 -28.63 6.49
N ARG A 124 -9.46 -27.67 7.39
CA ARG A 124 -10.37 -27.88 8.53
C ARG A 124 -11.82 -28.10 8.10
N GLN A 125 -12.27 -27.39 7.07
CA GLN A 125 -13.62 -27.56 6.53
C GLN A 125 -13.75 -28.92 5.84
N ASP A 126 -12.80 -29.28 4.97
CA ASP A 126 -12.79 -30.58 4.28
C ASP A 126 -12.73 -31.76 5.27
N ALA A 127 -11.91 -31.64 6.32
CA ALA A 127 -11.85 -32.64 7.38
C ALA A 127 -13.16 -32.75 8.16
N ALA A 128 -13.80 -31.62 8.49
CA ALA A 128 -15.11 -31.63 9.17
C ALA A 128 -16.20 -32.24 8.27
N GLU A 129 -16.20 -31.94 6.98
CA GLU A 129 -17.14 -32.50 6.00
C GLU A 129 -16.95 -34.02 5.83
N THR A 130 -15.69 -34.48 5.80
CA THR A 130 -15.35 -35.90 5.74
C THR A 130 -15.84 -36.65 7.00
N LEU A 131 -15.64 -36.07 8.19
CA LEU A 131 -16.13 -36.66 9.45
C LEU A 131 -17.66 -36.75 9.50
N LEU A 132 -18.36 -35.71 9.03
CA LEU A 132 -19.83 -35.72 8.95
C LEU A 132 -20.33 -36.77 7.96
N SER A 133 -19.66 -36.95 6.82
CA SER A 133 -20.01 -37.97 5.83
C SER A 133 -19.84 -39.40 6.37
N LEU A 134 -18.83 -39.64 7.22
CA LEU A 134 -18.60 -40.94 7.85
C LEU A 134 -19.64 -41.27 8.93
N GLN A 135 -20.15 -40.26 9.64
CA GLN A 135 -21.22 -40.44 10.63
C GLN A 135 -22.60 -40.73 10.00
N SER A 136 -22.80 -40.36 8.73
CA SER A 136 -24.05 -40.60 8.00
C SER A 136 -24.09 -41.91 7.21
N ALA A 137 -23.08 -42.77 7.33
CA ALA A 137 -23.13 -44.09 6.71
C ALA A 137 -24.28 -44.90 7.34
N PRO A 138 -25.19 -45.51 6.55
CA PRO A 138 -26.28 -46.30 7.10
C PRO A 138 -25.71 -47.55 7.78
N GLU A 139 -26.11 -47.78 9.04
CA GLU A 139 -25.99 -49.09 9.69
C GLU A 139 -26.63 -50.14 8.78
N LEU A 140 -25.85 -51.13 8.36
CA LEU A 140 -26.36 -52.27 7.61
C LEU A 140 -27.19 -53.11 8.59
N ASP A 141 -28.51 -53.09 8.42
CA ASP A 141 -29.43 -54.03 9.05
C ASP A 141 -28.97 -55.47 8.76
N THR A 142 -28.64 -56.22 9.82
CA THR A 142 -28.53 -57.68 9.77
C THR A 142 -29.75 -58.25 10.50
N PRO A 143 -30.62 -59.05 9.84
CA PRO A 143 -31.77 -59.65 10.50
C PRO A 143 -31.38 -60.90 11.31
N GLU A 144 -32.12 -61.03 12.41
CA GLU A 144 -32.20 -62.03 13.47
C GLU A 144 -31.77 -63.50 13.20
N ASP A 145 -31.18 -64.05 14.27
CA ASP A 145 -30.74 -65.41 14.63
C ASP A 145 -31.76 -66.54 14.36
N PRO A 146 -31.31 -67.82 14.24
CA PRO A 146 -31.44 -68.73 15.40
C PRO A 146 -30.31 -69.78 15.61
N GLN A 147 -29.79 -69.80 16.85
CA GLN A 147 -29.34 -70.91 17.72
C GLN A 147 -28.67 -72.19 17.14
N GLU A 148 -27.42 -72.46 17.54
CA GLU A 148 -26.90 -73.75 18.07
C GLU A 148 -25.49 -73.54 18.72
N ASP A 149 -25.31 -74.06 19.94
CA ASP A 149 -24.08 -74.05 20.78
C ASP A 149 -23.26 -75.34 20.52
N PRO A 150 -22.06 -75.59 21.10
CA PRO A 150 -20.83 -74.82 21.31
C PRO A 150 -19.56 -75.56 20.78
N GLN A 151 -18.44 -74.88 20.50
CA GLN A 151 -17.11 -75.51 20.62
C GLN A 151 -15.94 -74.52 20.74
N GLU A 152 -15.12 -74.80 21.75
CA GLU A 152 -13.86 -74.15 22.15
C GLU A 152 -12.84 -74.09 21.01
N ASP A 153 -12.07 -72.99 20.88
CA ASP A 153 -10.62 -73.11 21.00
C ASP A 153 -9.90 -71.75 21.14
N LEU A 154 -8.88 -71.78 22.00
CA LEU A 154 -7.93 -70.73 22.32
C LEU A 154 -6.99 -70.46 21.14
N HIS A 155 -6.70 -69.19 20.85
CA HIS A 155 -5.37 -68.83 20.35
C HIS A 155 -4.97 -67.40 20.76
N GLU A 156 -3.95 -67.31 21.60
CA GLU A 156 -3.22 -66.09 21.93
C GLU A 156 -2.40 -65.58 20.72
N ASP A 157 -2.47 -64.26 20.48
CA ASP A 157 -1.49 -63.29 19.91
C ASP A 157 -0.57 -63.69 18.73
N PRO A 158 -0.33 -62.79 17.74
CA PRO A 158 0.53 -61.63 18.02
C PRO A 158 0.23 -60.30 17.28
N LEU A 159 0.48 -59.21 18.03
CA LEU A 159 0.86 -57.84 17.61
C LEU A 159 1.22 -57.66 16.11
N PRO A 160 0.64 -56.66 15.42
CA PRO A 160 1.28 -56.07 14.25
C PRO A 160 2.08 -54.84 14.66
N ALA A 161 3.36 -54.92 14.33
CA ALA A 161 4.40 -53.92 14.45
C ALA A 161 3.94 -52.48 14.20
N GLU A 162 4.33 -51.58 15.10
CA GLU A 162 4.43 -50.16 14.81
C GLU A 162 5.47 -49.94 13.71
N THR A 163 5.01 -49.84 12.47
CA THR A 163 5.80 -49.22 11.39
C THR A 163 5.85 -47.72 11.67
N GLY A 164 6.88 -47.33 12.41
CA GLY A 164 7.28 -45.93 12.56
C GLY A 164 7.34 -45.26 11.19
N THR A 165 6.46 -44.30 10.97
CA THR A 165 6.51 -43.40 9.81
C THR A 165 7.68 -42.45 10.01
N ALA A 166 8.89 -42.96 9.79
CA ALA A 166 10.09 -42.18 9.62
C ALA A 166 10.08 -41.64 8.18
N CYS A 167 9.54 -40.43 7.99
CA CYS A 167 9.84 -39.52 6.86
C CYS A 167 8.88 -38.31 6.90
N GLN A 168 9.03 -37.43 7.89
CA GLN A 168 8.50 -36.05 7.81
C GLN A 168 9.55 -34.99 8.15
N THR A 169 10.64 -35.35 8.84
CA THR A 169 11.70 -34.43 9.22
C THR A 169 12.57 -33.96 8.05
N ASP A 170 12.70 -34.75 6.99
CA ASP A 170 13.67 -34.48 5.91
C ASP A 170 13.18 -33.39 4.93
N ASP A 171 11.88 -33.34 4.66
CA ASP A 171 11.29 -32.31 3.80
C ASP A 171 11.16 -30.98 4.54
N ASP A 172 10.90 -31.02 5.84
CA ASP A 172 10.93 -29.86 6.72
C ASP A 172 12.36 -29.31 6.84
N MET A 173 13.38 -30.16 6.99
CA MET A 173 14.79 -29.75 7.06
C MET A 173 15.23 -28.99 5.80
N LYS A 174 14.92 -29.52 4.60
CA LYS A 174 15.24 -28.84 3.33
C LYS A 174 14.57 -27.47 3.20
N LEU A 175 13.35 -27.33 3.74
CA LEU A 175 12.63 -26.06 3.76
C LEU A 175 13.27 -25.05 4.72
N TYR A 176 13.75 -25.51 5.88
CA TYR A 176 14.50 -24.66 6.82
C TYR A 176 15.85 -24.23 6.23
N ASP A 177 16.62 -25.14 5.62
CA ASP A 177 17.88 -24.82 4.96
C ASP A 177 17.70 -23.78 3.84
N ALA A 178 16.66 -23.94 3.01
CA ALA A 178 16.34 -22.97 1.97
C ALA A 178 15.95 -21.60 2.54
N LYS A 179 15.26 -21.56 3.67
CA LYS A 179 14.92 -20.32 4.38
C LYS A 179 16.15 -19.67 4.99
N ASP A 180 17.05 -20.45 5.60
CA ASP A 180 18.27 -19.93 6.21
C ASP A 180 19.23 -19.38 5.15
N ALA A 181 19.33 -20.03 3.99
CA ALA A 181 20.07 -19.51 2.84
C ALA A 181 19.50 -18.18 2.33
N GLU A 182 18.18 -18.02 2.30
CA GLU A 182 17.52 -16.77 1.92
C GLU A 182 17.74 -15.67 2.97
N ILE A 183 17.63 -15.99 4.26
CA ILE A 183 17.91 -15.06 5.36
C ILE A 183 19.35 -14.57 5.28
N TYR A 184 20.31 -15.47 5.03
CA TYR A 184 21.71 -15.12 4.87
C TYR A 184 21.93 -14.16 3.69
N ARG A 185 21.31 -14.45 2.53
CA ARG A 185 21.40 -13.57 1.34
C ARG A 185 20.83 -12.18 1.62
N LEU A 186 19.64 -12.10 2.21
CA LEU A 186 18.98 -10.84 2.56
C LEU A 186 19.78 -10.03 3.57
N ARG A 187 20.43 -10.68 4.54
CA ARG A 187 21.33 -10.00 5.49
C ARG A 187 22.53 -9.39 4.77
N LYS A 188 23.12 -10.11 3.83
CA LYS A 188 24.24 -9.61 3.02
C LYS A 188 23.84 -8.41 2.16
N GLU A 189 22.72 -8.50 1.46
CA GLU A 189 22.21 -7.39 0.62
C GLU A 189 21.87 -6.15 1.47
N ASN A 190 21.28 -6.34 2.66
CA ASN A 190 21.03 -5.23 3.58
C ASN A 190 22.32 -4.55 4.05
N GLU A 191 23.39 -5.31 4.28
CA GLU A 191 24.70 -4.76 4.65
C GLU A 191 25.31 -3.94 3.51
N GLU A 192 25.24 -4.46 2.27
CA GLU A 192 25.70 -3.75 1.08
C GLU A 192 24.91 -2.45 0.84
N LEU A 193 23.58 -2.50 0.99
CA LEU A 193 22.72 -1.32 0.86
C LEU A 193 22.99 -0.27 1.94
N LYS A 194 23.29 -0.68 3.17
CA LYS A 194 23.71 0.25 4.24
C LYS A 194 24.98 0.98 3.86
N GLN A 195 26.00 0.28 3.38
CA GLN A 195 27.26 0.90 2.95
C GLN A 195 27.05 1.87 1.77
N ILE A 196 26.18 1.53 0.80
CA ILE A 196 25.84 2.43 -0.30
C ILE A 196 25.13 3.68 0.22
N ASN A 197 24.19 3.50 1.16
CA ASN A 197 23.45 4.62 1.72
C ASN A 197 24.37 5.54 2.53
N GLU A 198 25.28 4.99 3.33
CA GLU A 198 26.32 5.76 4.02
C GLU A 198 27.15 6.58 3.02
N LYS A 199 27.67 5.97 1.95
CA LYS A 199 28.40 6.71 0.90
C LYS A 199 27.59 7.86 0.30
N ARG A 200 26.33 7.61 -0.05
CA ARG A 200 25.42 8.65 -0.58
C ARG A 200 25.12 9.73 0.47
N THR A 201 25.07 9.40 1.75
CA THR A 201 24.90 10.39 2.81
C THR A 201 26.11 11.32 2.93
N PHE A 202 27.32 10.79 2.74
CA PHE A 202 28.54 11.61 2.65
C PHE A 202 28.51 12.54 1.42
N ASP A 203 28.08 12.06 0.25
CA ASP A 203 27.92 12.90 -0.95
C ASP A 203 26.88 14.01 -0.74
N MET A 204 25.75 13.68 -0.12
CA MET A 204 24.71 14.67 0.19
C MET A 204 25.18 15.69 1.23
N ALA A 205 26.00 15.30 2.20
CA ALA A 205 26.61 16.22 3.16
C ALA A 205 27.62 17.17 2.47
N PHE A 206 28.42 16.65 1.54
CA PHE A 206 29.31 17.46 0.71
C PHE A 206 28.54 18.48 -0.15
N LEU A 207 27.46 18.04 -0.80
CA LEU A 207 26.60 18.93 -1.59
C LEU A 207 25.91 19.98 -0.72
N LYS A 208 25.43 19.63 0.47
CA LYS A 208 24.88 20.60 1.44
C LYS A 208 25.92 21.62 1.90
N MET A 209 27.16 21.18 2.14
CA MET A 209 28.26 22.08 2.49
C MET A 209 28.56 23.04 1.34
N MET A 210 28.56 22.56 0.10
CA MET A 210 28.76 23.39 -1.10
C MET A 210 27.62 24.40 -1.29
N MET A 211 26.37 23.98 -1.08
CA MET A 211 25.21 24.89 -1.12
C MET A 211 25.28 25.95 -0.02
N CYS A 212 25.67 25.57 1.21
CA CYS A 212 25.87 26.52 2.30
C CYS A 212 26.97 27.56 1.97
N TRP A 213 28.06 27.12 1.34
CA TRP A 213 29.12 28.02 0.89
C TRP A 213 28.65 28.98 -0.23
N LEU A 214 27.83 28.48 -1.15
CA LEU A 214 27.18 29.31 -2.17
C LEU A 214 26.23 30.34 -1.53
N ASP A 215 25.45 29.95 -0.54
CA ASP A 215 24.54 30.86 0.18
C ASP A 215 25.31 31.94 0.95
N ILE A 216 26.43 31.59 1.58
CA ILE A 216 27.30 32.56 2.26
C ILE A 216 27.90 33.55 1.24
N THR A 217 28.40 33.06 0.10
CA THR A 217 29.04 33.93 -0.91
C THR A 217 28.04 34.81 -1.66
N LEU A 218 26.83 34.32 -1.97
CA LEU A 218 25.75 35.13 -2.53
C LEU A 218 25.14 36.08 -1.49
N GLY A 219 24.96 35.65 -0.25
CA GLY A 219 24.47 36.47 0.84
C GLY A 219 25.38 37.66 1.15
N CYS A 220 26.70 37.46 1.14
CA CYS A 220 27.70 38.54 1.26
C CYS A 220 27.64 39.50 0.07
N LYS A 221 27.43 39.02 -1.16
CA LYS A 221 27.28 39.90 -2.34
C LYS A 221 26.00 40.75 -2.25
N ILE A 222 24.87 40.16 -1.87
CA ILE A 222 23.58 40.87 -1.78
C ILE A 222 23.59 41.95 -0.70
N THR A 223 24.21 41.68 0.45
CA THR A 223 24.30 42.65 1.56
C THR A 223 25.24 43.83 1.24
N ILE A 224 26.33 43.59 0.52
CA ILE A 224 27.23 44.65 0.04
C ILE A 224 26.51 45.53 -1.00
N PHE A 225 25.81 44.93 -1.98
CA PHE A 225 25.06 45.69 -2.98
C PHE A 225 23.92 46.54 -2.37
N SER A 226 23.20 46.01 -1.39
CA SER A 226 22.13 46.75 -0.69
C SER A 226 22.68 47.94 0.11
N SER A 227 23.82 47.77 0.77
CA SER A 227 24.45 48.84 1.56
C SER A 227 24.94 49.99 0.67
N VAL A 228 25.56 49.69 -0.48
CA VAL A 228 26.00 50.71 -1.44
C VAL A 228 24.80 51.46 -2.05
N TYR A 229 23.69 50.76 -2.34
CA TYR A 229 22.47 51.36 -2.88
C TYR A 229 21.76 52.29 -1.87
N LEU A 230 21.77 51.94 -0.57
CA LEU A 230 21.25 52.80 0.49
C LEU A 230 22.10 54.05 0.73
N ILE A 231 23.43 53.95 0.56
CA ILE A 231 24.34 55.09 0.68
C ILE A 231 24.12 56.07 -0.48
N THR A 232 23.99 55.58 -1.72
CA THR A 232 23.77 56.44 -2.89
C THR A 232 22.41 57.12 -2.86
N LEU A 233 21.34 56.41 -2.45
CA LEU A 233 20.01 57.01 -2.27
C LEU A 233 20.00 58.12 -1.19
N ASN A 234 20.69 57.91 -0.07
CA ASN A 234 20.81 58.93 0.97
C ASN A 234 21.60 60.16 0.51
N GLN A 235 22.67 59.98 -0.29
CA GLN A 235 23.39 61.12 -0.85
C GLN A 235 22.54 61.91 -1.87
N ILE A 236 21.73 61.23 -2.68
CA ILE A 236 20.81 61.89 -3.62
C ILE A 236 19.71 62.65 -2.88
N LEU A 237 19.16 62.11 -1.80
CA LEU A 237 18.16 62.80 -0.97
C LEU A 237 18.74 64.02 -0.26
N LEU A 238 19.96 63.93 0.28
CA LEU A 238 20.66 65.05 0.91
C LEU A 238 21.04 66.16 -0.08
N PHE A 239 21.34 65.80 -1.34
CA PHE A 239 21.64 66.78 -2.39
C PHE A 239 20.38 67.55 -2.82
N ASN A 240 19.23 66.88 -2.92
CA ASN A 240 17.95 67.53 -3.24
C ASN A 240 17.41 68.41 -2.11
N ALA A 241 17.75 68.12 -0.84
CA ALA A 241 17.36 68.93 0.31
C ALA A 241 18.18 70.24 0.47
N LYS A 242 19.29 70.40 -0.27
CA LYS A 242 20.13 71.62 -0.27
C LYS A 242 19.80 72.61 -1.39
N VAL A 243 18.88 72.26 -2.29
CA VAL A 243 18.50 73.07 -3.47
C VAL A 243 17.18 73.84 -3.25
N TYR A 244 16.62 73.80 -2.04
CA TYR A 244 15.49 74.64 -1.60
C TYR A 244 15.89 75.56 -0.46
#